data_AF-A0A974NW33-F1
#
_entry.id   AF-A0A974NW33-F1
#
_cell.length_a   1.000
_cell.length_b   1.000
_cell.length_c   1.000
_cell.angle_alpha   90.00
_cell.angle_beta   90.00
_cell.angle_gamma   90.00
#
_symmetry.space_group_name_H-M   'P 1'
#
loop_
_entity.id
_entity.type
_entity.pdbx_description
1 polymer ?
#
loop_
_entity_poly.entity_id
_entity_poly.type
_entity_poly.pdbx_seq_one_letter_code
_entity_poly.pdbx_strand_id
1 'polypeptide(L)'
;MPVSLDSTLSWKSATGDDEAMLESLQPNILKGHTREFLTLLFLKFQNAGDAASLLSELATDGIVPPLMKSAIRHLEEVAAFNSKGVKGTPYVGVGLTADGYRALGIPEHGWPSDPSVRRGMTNNETVATLGDPDVDGWEGHFLQKMDAVILVGDQLAETRDIAERRVRDMIASRPSIVILGEQTGNGLHNRNGDGIEHFGYVDGRSQPIFLDEDLVSEKLREDGTTNWDAGFGLGRVLVSDAAAPDPQTQFGSYFVFRKLEQDVRKFKTQEAAFATSLGLAGDTAERAGAMLVGRFEDGTPLTIQSADGAHSPVQNDFTYDSDPEGGKCPFFAHIRKMNPRGSGGFETVERERLHIMARRGQTYGVRTDDPNDGKLNNKPTHGVGLLFMAFNSSLVDQFEFVQKNWANNAGFPSTPSGRAAGLDLVIGHGKRPDVECPLGWGADSSGATHHRTVDAVPQAVTMMGGEYFFMPSLAFLQALA
;
A
#
# COMPACT_ATOMS: atom_id res chain seq x y z
N MET A 1 7.42 23.75 -19.69
CA MET A 1 8.61 22.87 -19.65
C MET A 1 8.03 21.52 -19.31
N PRO A 2 8.39 20.46 -20.04
CA PRO A 2 7.75 19.17 -19.86
C PRO A 2 7.89 18.70 -18.40
N VAL A 3 6.88 17.98 -17.92
CA VAL A 3 6.85 17.43 -16.56
C VAL A 3 8.10 16.60 -16.31
N SER A 4 8.85 16.95 -15.26
CA SER A 4 10.07 16.20 -14.89
C SER A 4 9.68 14.94 -14.11
N LEU A 5 9.95 13.77 -14.69
CA LEU A 5 9.64 12.48 -14.06
C LEU A 5 10.77 11.92 -13.20
N ASP A 6 11.99 12.45 -13.32
CA ASP A 6 13.18 11.91 -12.64
C ASP A 6 13.47 12.62 -11.30
N SER A 7 12.70 13.65 -10.95
CA SER A 7 12.84 14.42 -9.71
C SER A 7 11.53 14.53 -8.95
N THR A 8 11.63 14.91 -7.68
CA THR A 8 10.47 15.39 -6.92
C THR A 8 9.95 16.70 -7.50
N LEU A 9 8.76 17.10 -7.05
CA LEU A 9 8.07 18.31 -7.50
C LEU A 9 7.67 19.19 -6.30
N SER A 10 8.00 20.47 -6.36
CA SER A 10 7.42 21.50 -5.48
C SER A 10 6.06 21.93 -6.04
N TRP A 11 4.97 21.47 -5.42
CA TRP A 11 3.62 21.73 -5.94
C TRP A 11 3.20 23.20 -5.76
N LYS A 12 3.75 23.91 -4.77
CA LYS A 12 3.44 25.34 -4.55
C LYS A 12 4.07 26.27 -5.58
N SER A 13 5.08 25.80 -6.29
CA SER A 13 5.76 26.54 -7.35
C SER A 13 5.63 25.90 -8.72
N ALA A 14 4.77 24.88 -8.85
CA ALA A 14 4.47 24.24 -10.12
C ALA A 14 3.83 25.29 -11.06
N THR A 15 4.26 25.29 -12.32
CA THR A 15 3.72 26.19 -13.37
C THR A 15 3.73 25.46 -14.71
N GLY A 16 2.87 25.87 -15.64
CA GLY A 16 2.83 25.27 -16.98
C GLY A 16 2.49 23.78 -16.91
N ASP A 17 3.28 22.93 -17.56
CA ASP A 17 2.99 21.49 -17.70
C ASP A 17 2.90 20.76 -16.34
N ASP A 18 3.70 21.16 -15.34
CA ASP A 18 3.63 20.59 -13.98
C ASP A 18 2.32 20.95 -13.27
N GLU A 19 1.85 22.19 -13.43
CA GLU A 19 0.58 22.66 -12.88
C GLU A 19 -0.59 21.96 -13.57
N ALA A 20 -0.57 21.89 -14.90
CA ALA A 20 -1.56 21.16 -15.71
C ALA A 20 -1.63 19.67 -15.31
N MET A 21 -0.49 19.05 -15.02
CA MET A 21 -0.45 17.68 -14.49
C MET A 21 -1.15 17.56 -13.15
N LEU A 22 -0.85 18.44 -12.19
CA LEU A 22 -1.49 18.39 -10.88
C LEU A 22 -3.00 18.72 -10.92
N GLU A 23 -3.43 19.53 -11.89
CA GLU A 23 -4.84 19.83 -12.16
C GLU A 23 -5.60 18.64 -12.76
N SER A 24 -4.93 17.79 -13.54
CA SER A 24 -5.54 16.63 -14.17
C SER A 24 -5.37 15.33 -13.38
N LEU A 25 -4.38 15.24 -12.49
CA LEU A 25 -4.10 14.02 -11.74
C LEU A 25 -5.12 13.77 -10.63
N GLN A 26 -5.49 12.51 -10.40
CA GLN A 26 -6.32 12.14 -9.24
C GLN A 26 -5.59 12.33 -7.90
N PRO A 27 -6.30 12.65 -6.80
CA PRO A 27 -5.75 12.67 -5.44
C PRO A 27 -5.34 11.27 -5.00
N ASN A 28 -4.79 11.16 -3.79
CA ASN A 28 -4.35 9.89 -3.18
C ASN A 28 -3.11 9.26 -3.85
N ILE A 29 -2.72 9.68 -5.06
CA ILE A 29 -1.52 9.17 -5.78
C ILE A 29 -0.24 9.78 -5.18
N LEU A 30 0.06 11.06 -5.46
CA LEU A 30 1.28 11.72 -4.99
C LEU A 30 1.34 11.89 -3.47
N LYS A 31 0.18 12.13 -2.85
CA LYS A 31 0.03 12.21 -1.39
C LYS A 31 -1.23 11.46 -0.99
N GLY A 32 -1.11 10.60 0.02
CA GLY A 32 -2.26 9.85 0.55
C GLY A 32 -3.35 10.80 1.03
N HIS A 33 -4.60 10.52 0.67
CA HIS A 33 -5.74 11.29 1.17
C HIS A 33 -6.09 10.85 2.59
N THR A 34 -6.23 11.78 3.51
CA THR A 34 -6.64 11.48 4.89
C THR A 34 -8.04 10.87 4.89
N ARG A 35 -8.19 9.67 5.45
CA ARG A 35 -9.48 8.96 5.52
C ARG A 35 -9.49 7.98 6.69
N GLU A 36 -10.53 8.06 7.48
CA GLU A 36 -10.86 7.06 8.51
C GLU A 36 -11.82 6.03 7.94
N PHE A 37 -12.75 6.48 7.11
CA PHE A 37 -13.80 5.66 6.51
C PHE A 37 -13.58 5.59 5.01
N LEU A 38 -13.68 4.39 4.45
CA LEU A 38 -13.51 4.13 3.02
C LEU A 38 -14.55 3.12 2.55
N THR A 39 -15.14 3.36 1.38
CA THR A 39 -15.90 2.37 0.61
C THR A 39 -15.28 2.19 -0.76
N LEU A 40 -15.19 0.95 -1.20
CA LEU A 40 -14.86 0.60 -2.57
C LEU A 40 -16.07 -0.08 -3.21
N LEU A 41 -16.46 0.38 -4.39
CA LEU A 41 -17.52 -0.20 -5.21
C LEU A 41 -16.91 -0.79 -6.47
N PHE A 42 -17.02 -2.11 -6.66
CA PHE A 42 -16.53 -2.80 -7.86
C PHE A 42 -17.65 -2.91 -8.87
N LEU A 43 -17.41 -2.45 -10.09
CA LEU A 43 -18.44 -2.25 -11.09
C LEU A 43 -18.26 -3.15 -12.32
N LYS A 44 -19.39 -3.51 -12.92
CA LYS A 44 -19.49 -4.06 -14.28
C LYS A 44 -20.28 -3.11 -15.16
N PHE A 45 -19.79 -2.88 -16.38
CA PHE A 45 -20.44 -2.08 -17.41
C PHE A 45 -21.11 -3.00 -18.43
N GLN A 46 -22.42 -2.83 -18.61
CA GLN A 46 -23.20 -3.53 -19.64
C GLN A 46 -23.50 -2.64 -20.85
N ASN A 47 -23.31 -1.32 -20.71
CA ASN A 47 -23.47 -0.33 -21.77
C ASN A 47 -22.35 0.71 -21.70
N ALA A 48 -21.65 0.92 -22.83
CA ALA A 48 -20.52 1.83 -22.92
C ALA A 48 -20.93 3.30 -22.69
N GLY A 49 -22.07 3.72 -23.23
CA GLY A 49 -22.55 5.10 -23.13
C GLY A 49 -22.96 5.48 -21.70
N ASP A 50 -23.66 4.59 -21.01
CA ASP A 50 -24.01 4.80 -19.60
C ASP A 50 -22.75 4.83 -18.71
N ALA A 51 -21.80 3.92 -18.96
CA ALA A 51 -20.53 3.90 -18.24
C ALA A 51 -19.72 5.19 -18.47
N ALA A 52 -19.56 5.61 -19.73
CA ALA A 52 -18.91 6.87 -20.09
C ALA A 52 -19.60 8.07 -19.43
N SER A 53 -20.93 8.10 -19.44
CA SER A 53 -21.72 9.15 -18.80
C SER A 53 -21.54 9.19 -17.28
N LEU A 54 -21.52 8.04 -16.59
CA LEU A 54 -21.25 7.98 -15.15
C LEU A 54 -19.86 8.56 -14.83
N LEU A 55 -18.84 8.07 -15.54
CA LEU A 55 -17.45 8.42 -15.27
C LEU A 55 -17.17 9.91 -15.57
N SER A 56 -17.74 10.45 -16.64
CA SER A 56 -17.68 11.88 -16.94
C SER A 56 -18.44 12.72 -15.92
N GLU A 57 -19.65 12.32 -15.49
CA GLU A 57 -20.42 13.05 -14.47
C GLU A 57 -19.71 13.10 -13.11
N LEU A 58 -18.94 12.06 -12.74
CA LEU A 58 -18.14 12.06 -11.51
C LEU A 58 -17.02 13.13 -11.54
N ALA A 59 -16.46 13.39 -12.71
CA ALA A 59 -15.28 14.23 -12.92
C ALA A 59 -15.57 15.64 -13.46
N THR A 60 -16.80 15.91 -13.93
CA THR A 60 -17.16 17.15 -14.64
C THR A 60 -18.04 18.05 -13.78
N ASP A 61 -17.78 19.36 -13.83
CA ASP A 61 -18.67 20.37 -13.26
C ASP A 61 -20.03 20.38 -13.97
N GLY A 62 -21.11 20.19 -13.19
CA GLY A 62 -22.48 20.32 -13.65
C GLY A 62 -23.25 21.40 -12.88
N ILE A 63 -24.56 21.21 -12.72
CA ILE A 63 -25.38 22.03 -11.80
C ILE A 63 -24.91 21.84 -10.35
N VAL A 64 -24.38 20.65 -10.04
CA VAL A 64 -23.77 20.31 -8.76
C VAL A 64 -22.27 20.14 -8.99
N PRO A 65 -21.40 20.58 -8.05
CA PRO A 65 -19.97 20.34 -8.14
C PRO A 65 -19.64 18.84 -8.28
N PRO A 66 -18.55 18.50 -9.00
CA PRO A 66 -18.11 17.13 -9.21
C PRO A 66 -17.78 16.49 -7.87
N LEU A 67 -17.87 15.17 -7.86
CA LEU A 67 -17.48 14.39 -6.69
C LEU A 67 -15.97 14.17 -6.63
N MET A 68 -15.32 14.11 -7.80
CA MET A 68 -13.86 14.06 -7.89
C MET A 68 -13.26 15.46 -7.78
N LYS A 69 -12.04 15.52 -7.25
CA LYS A 69 -11.19 16.72 -7.22
C LYS A 69 -9.81 16.34 -7.74
N SER A 70 -8.98 17.31 -8.12
CA SER A 70 -7.62 17.07 -8.58
C SER A 70 -6.60 16.95 -7.45
N ALA A 71 -5.41 16.47 -7.77
CA ALA A 71 -4.29 16.38 -6.86
C ALA A 71 -3.94 17.76 -6.27
N ILE A 72 -3.90 18.82 -7.10
CA ILE A 72 -3.64 20.18 -6.59
C ILE A 72 -4.72 20.65 -5.62
N ARG A 73 -6.02 20.40 -5.91
CA ARG A 73 -7.12 20.73 -4.98
C ARG A 73 -6.97 20.02 -3.64
N HIS A 74 -6.61 18.74 -3.65
CA HIS A 74 -6.33 18.00 -2.42
C HIS A 74 -5.15 18.60 -1.63
N LEU A 75 -4.06 18.98 -2.30
CA LEU A 75 -2.90 19.59 -1.65
C LEU A 75 -3.23 20.96 -1.04
N GLU A 76 -4.03 21.77 -1.74
CA GLU A 76 -4.58 23.03 -1.21
C GLU A 76 -5.42 22.80 0.04
N GLU A 77 -6.31 21.81 0.05
CA GLU A 77 -7.13 21.46 1.22
C GLU A 77 -6.27 21.00 2.41
N VAL A 78 -5.24 20.18 2.17
CA VAL A 78 -4.29 19.77 3.22
C VAL A 78 -3.56 21.00 3.79
N ALA A 79 -3.10 21.92 2.93
CA ALA A 79 -2.46 23.15 3.37
C ALA A 79 -3.41 24.06 4.16
N ALA A 80 -4.67 24.16 3.76
CA ALA A 80 -5.70 24.93 4.45
C ALA A 80 -6.05 24.32 5.82
N PHE A 81 -6.12 22.98 5.92
CA PHE A 81 -6.31 22.28 7.18
C PHE A 81 -5.13 22.53 8.14
N ASN A 82 -3.90 22.33 7.68
CA ASN A 82 -2.71 22.48 8.51
C ASN A 82 -2.49 23.93 9.00
N SER A 83 -2.93 24.93 8.23
CA SER A 83 -2.73 26.35 8.57
C SER A 83 -3.89 26.96 9.32
N LYS A 84 -5.13 26.55 9.04
CA LYS A 84 -6.36 27.22 9.50
C LYS A 84 -7.40 26.27 10.10
N GLY A 85 -7.15 24.96 10.11
CA GLY A 85 -8.11 23.94 10.55
C GLY A 85 -9.33 23.81 9.64
N VAL A 86 -9.26 24.33 8.41
CA VAL A 86 -10.37 24.23 7.44
C VAL A 86 -10.48 22.79 6.97
N LYS A 87 -11.63 22.16 7.21
CA LYS A 87 -11.89 20.79 6.76
C LYS A 87 -11.96 20.74 5.23
N GLY A 88 -11.33 19.72 4.64
CA GLY A 88 -11.42 19.42 3.21
C GLY A 88 -12.71 18.72 2.83
N THR A 89 -12.74 18.20 1.61
CA THR A 89 -13.86 17.44 1.03
C THR A 89 -13.55 15.94 0.97
N PRO A 90 -14.57 15.07 0.81
CA PRO A 90 -14.34 13.65 0.57
C PRO A 90 -13.47 13.37 -0.66
N TYR A 91 -12.81 12.22 -0.63
CA TYR A 91 -12.13 11.64 -1.77
C TYR A 91 -13.09 10.77 -2.56
N VAL A 92 -13.19 11.02 -3.86
CA VAL A 92 -13.72 10.06 -4.84
C VAL A 92 -12.64 9.75 -5.88
N GLY A 93 -12.22 8.50 -5.93
CA GLY A 93 -11.23 7.98 -6.88
C GLY A 93 -11.84 6.95 -7.82
N VAL A 94 -11.32 6.89 -9.05
CA VAL A 94 -11.84 6.01 -10.10
C VAL A 94 -10.69 5.24 -10.73
N GLY A 95 -10.80 3.92 -10.77
CA GLY A 95 -9.88 3.02 -11.45
C GLY A 95 -10.59 2.15 -12.47
N LEU A 96 -9.93 1.88 -13.59
CA LEU A 96 -10.42 1.03 -14.66
C LEU A 96 -9.51 -0.18 -14.85
N THR A 97 -10.10 -1.36 -15.03
CA THR A 97 -9.35 -2.54 -15.48
C THR A 97 -9.13 -2.47 -17.00
N ALA A 98 -8.29 -3.34 -17.56
CA ALA A 98 -8.19 -3.48 -19.02
C ALA A 98 -9.54 -3.87 -19.65
N ASP A 99 -10.37 -4.65 -18.92
CA ASP A 99 -11.72 -5.00 -19.36
C ASP A 99 -12.67 -3.79 -19.33
N GLY A 100 -12.49 -2.85 -18.38
CA GLY A 100 -13.21 -1.58 -18.36
C GLY A 100 -12.91 -0.67 -19.53
N TYR A 101 -11.63 -0.54 -19.92
CA TYR A 101 -11.25 0.16 -21.14
C TYR A 101 -11.89 -0.48 -22.38
N ARG A 102 -11.95 -1.81 -22.46
CA ARG A 102 -12.66 -2.52 -23.52
C ARG A 102 -14.16 -2.23 -23.50
N ALA A 103 -14.80 -2.27 -22.33
CA ALA A 103 -16.23 -2.06 -22.17
C ALA A 103 -16.66 -0.63 -22.53
N LEU A 104 -15.79 0.36 -22.34
CA LEU A 104 -15.97 1.74 -22.78
C LEU A 104 -15.77 1.95 -24.28
N GLY A 105 -15.28 0.94 -25.01
CA GLY A 105 -14.99 1.06 -26.44
C GLY A 105 -13.73 1.88 -26.75
N ILE A 106 -12.85 2.08 -25.77
CA ILE A 106 -11.57 2.76 -26.01
C ILE A 106 -10.70 1.88 -26.92
N PRO A 107 -10.07 2.43 -27.98
CA PRO A 107 -9.14 1.67 -28.79
C PRO A 107 -7.95 1.11 -27.99
N GLU A 108 -7.44 -0.06 -28.37
CA GLU A 108 -6.39 -0.76 -27.60
C GLU A 108 -5.09 0.03 -27.43
N HIS A 109 -4.78 0.95 -28.34
CA HIS A 109 -3.60 1.83 -28.22
C HIS A 109 -3.72 2.86 -27.08
N GLY A 110 -4.95 3.16 -26.63
CA GLY A 110 -5.21 3.99 -25.46
C GLY A 110 -5.30 3.19 -24.15
N TRP A 111 -5.23 1.86 -24.21
CA TRP A 111 -5.27 1.06 -22.99
C TRP A 111 -3.95 1.14 -22.24
N PRO A 112 -3.98 1.02 -20.90
CA PRO A 112 -2.75 0.91 -20.12
C PRO A 112 -1.87 -0.23 -20.63
N SER A 113 -0.57 0.04 -20.77
CA SER A 113 0.38 -0.85 -21.46
C SER A 113 1.04 -1.87 -20.55
N ASP A 114 0.95 -1.70 -19.23
CA ASP A 114 1.52 -2.65 -18.26
C ASP A 114 0.92 -4.04 -18.47
N PRO A 115 1.77 -5.07 -18.63
CA PRO A 115 1.32 -6.41 -18.98
C PRO A 115 0.49 -7.04 -17.86
N SER A 116 0.73 -6.66 -16.60
CA SER A 116 0.00 -7.20 -15.45
C SER A 116 -1.41 -6.63 -15.36
N VAL A 117 -1.61 -5.34 -15.67
CA VAL A 117 -2.97 -4.78 -15.85
C VAL A 117 -3.71 -5.45 -17.01
N ARG A 118 -3.04 -5.65 -18.15
CA ARG A 118 -3.66 -6.31 -19.31
C ARG A 118 -4.04 -7.76 -19.03
N ARG A 119 -3.30 -8.43 -18.16
CA ARG A 119 -3.49 -9.83 -17.79
C ARG A 119 -4.54 -10.02 -16.71
N GLY A 120 -4.59 -9.12 -15.72
CA GLY A 120 -5.49 -9.17 -14.56
C GLY A 120 -5.02 -10.14 -13.47
N MET A 121 -5.58 -10.00 -12.28
CA MET A 121 -5.11 -10.72 -11.09
C MET A 121 -5.64 -12.16 -10.99
N THR A 122 -6.80 -12.45 -11.61
CA THR A 122 -7.38 -13.80 -11.68
C THR A 122 -6.69 -14.72 -12.69
N ASN A 123 -5.71 -14.21 -13.46
CA ASN A 123 -4.99 -15.02 -14.42
C ASN A 123 -4.02 -15.98 -13.73
N ASN A 124 -3.97 -17.24 -14.20
CA ASN A 124 -3.10 -18.28 -13.64
C ASN A 124 -1.61 -17.90 -13.58
N GLU A 125 -1.11 -17.13 -14.55
CA GLU A 125 0.27 -16.65 -14.52
C GLU A 125 0.49 -15.60 -13.43
N THR A 126 -0.47 -14.71 -13.18
CA THR A 126 -0.42 -13.76 -12.06
C THR A 126 -0.47 -14.50 -10.74
N VAL A 127 -1.43 -15.42 -10.57
CA VAL A 127 -1.58 -16.24 -9.36
C VAL A 127 -0.30 -17.01 -9.04
N ALA A 128 0.29 -17.66 -10.06
CA ALA A 128 1.56 -18.38 -9.90
C ALA A 128 2.73 -17.44 -9.59
N THR A 129 2.79 -16.26 -10.21
CA THR A 129 3.82 -15.24 -9.99
C THR A 129 3.82 -14.74 -8.55
N LEU A 130 2.63 -14.49 -7.99
CA LEU A 130 2.46 -13.99 -6.62
C LEU A 130 2.46 -15.10 -5.56
N GLY A 131 2.37 -16.37 -5.99
CA GLY A 131 2.20 -17.51 -5.09
C GLY A 131 0.84 -17.51 -4.40
N ASP A 132 -0.17 -16.91 -5.00
CA ASP A 132 -1.51 -16.77 -4.42
C ASP A 132 -2.24 -18.12 -4.29
N PRO A 133 -3.21 -18.23 -3.34
CA PRO A 133 -4.11 -19.35 -3.31
C PRO A 133 -4.93 -19.43 -4.61
N ASP A 134 -5.49 -20.61 -4.87
CA ASP A 134 -6.40 -20.81 -5.99
C ASP A 134 -7.54 -19.78 -5.96
N VAL A 135 -7.87 -19.24 -7.13
CA VAL A 135 -8.90 -18.22 -7.30
C VAL A 135 -10.25 -18.72 -6.83
N ASP A 136 -10.54 -20.02 -6.90
CA ASP A 136 -11.79 -20.61 -6.41
C ASP A 136 -12.03 -20.36 -4.89
N GLY A 137 -10.98 -20.04 -4.14
CA GLY A 137 -11.05 -19.67 -2.72
C GLY A 137 -11.30 -18.18 -2.45
N TRP A 138 -11.32 -17.33 -3.48
CA TRP A 138 -11.53 -15.89 -3.32
C TRP A 138 -13.00 -15.55 -3.08
N GLU A 139 -13.29 -14.36 -2.54
CA GLU A 139 -14.66 -13.90 -2.36
C GLU A 139 -15.37 -13.75 -3.72
N GLY A 140 -16.64 -14.16 -3.78
CA GLY A 140 -17.34 -14.40 -5.05
C GLY A 140 -17.41 -13.22 -6.02
N HIS A 141 -17.31 -11.96 -5.57
CA HIS A 141 -17.28 -10.81 -6.46
C HIS A 141 -15.92 -10.59 -7.13
N PHE A 142 -14.81 -11.08 -6.55
CA PHE A 142 -13.48 -11.04 -7.18
C PHE A 142 -13.29 -12.13 -8.25
N LEU A 143 -14.17 -13.13 -8.30
CA LEU A 143 -14.20 -14.15 -9.37
C LEU A 143 -14.77 -13.60 -10.68
N GLN A 144 -15.47 -12.48 -10.61
CA GLN A 144 -16.13 -11.87 -11.76
C GLN A 144 -15.20 -10.87 -12.45
N LYS A 145 -15.30 -10.80 -13.78
CA LYS A 145 -14.59 -9.79 -14.58
C LYS A 145 -15.15 -8.40 -14.30
N MET A 146 -14.50 -7.64 -13.42
CA MET A 146 -14.84 -6.25 -13.11
C MET A 146 -14.23 -5.28 -14.12
N ASP A 147 -14.90 -4.16 -14.32
CA ASP A 147 -14.53 -3.14 -15.29
C ASP A 147 -13.95 -1.89 -14.59
N ALA A 148 -14.44 -1.57 -13.39
CA ALA A 148 -14.01 -0.40 -12.65
C ALA A 148 -14.09 -0.58 -11.14
N VAL A 149 -13.40 0.30 -10.43
CA VAL A 149 -13.55 0.52 -8.99
C VAL A 149 -13.77 2.01 -8.71
N ILE A 150 -14.73 2.32 -7.84
CA ILE A 150 -14.90 3.67 -7.28
C ILE A 150 -14.56 3.62 -5.80
N LEU A 151 -13.63 4.46 -5.37
CA LEU A 151 -13.24 4.63 -3.98
C LEU A 151 -13.91 5.90 -3.44
N VAL A 152 -14.59 5.80 -2.30
CA VAL A 152 -15.18 6.94 -1.59
C VAL A 152 -14.67 6.96 -0.16
N GLY A 153 -13.87 7.96 0.21
CA GLY A 153 -13.27 8.03 1.53
C GLY A 153 -13.29 9.42 2.16
N ASP A 154 -13.38 9.48 3.48
CA ASP A 154 -13.29 10.74 4.24
C ASP A 154 -12.81 10.47 5.67
N GLN A 155 -12.38 11.53 6.37
CA GLN A 155 -12.06 11.45 7.80
C GLN A 155 -13.31 11.20 8.66
N LEU A 156 -14.48 11.69 8.24
CA LEU A 156 -15.72 11.55 9.01
C LEU A 156 -16.71 10.64 8.27
N ALA A 157 -17.37 9.76 9.02
CA ALA A 157 -18.33 8.82 8.45
C ALA A 157 -19.48 9.55 7.75
N GLU A 158 -20.01 10.62 8.34
CA GLU A 158 -21.14 11.37 7.80
C GLU A 158 -20.87 11.95 6.40
N THR A 159 -19.74 12.62 6.22
CA THR A 159 -19.33 13.22 4.94
C THR A 159 -18.99 12.15 3.90
N ARG A 160 -18.36 11.04 4.32
CA ARG A 160 -18.17 9.86 3.46
C ARG A 160 -19.51 9.30 3.00
N ASP A 161 -20.46 9.08 3.91
CA ASP A 161 -21.76 8.48 3.61
C ASP A 161 -22.59 9.37 2.66
N ILE A 162 -22.49 10.69 2.79
CA ILE A 162 -23.12 11.65 1.86
C ILE A 162 -22.54 11.49 0.45
N ALA A 163 -21.21 11.47 0.33
CA ALA A 163 -20.55 11.30 -0.97
C ALA A 163 -20.87 9.92 -1.58
N GLU A 164 -20.85 8.87 -0.77
CA GLU A 164 -21.17 7.51 -1.19
C GLU A 164 -22.60 7.38 -1.70
N ARG A 165 -23.58 7.97 -0.99
CA ARG A 165 -24.97 8.00 -1.46
C ARG A 165 -25.09 8.68 -2.82
N ARG A 166 -24.41 9.81 -3.04
CA ARG A 166 -24.40 10.48 -4.34
C ARG A 166 -23.84 9.59 -5.44
N VAL A 167 -22.73 8.89 -5.19
CA VAL A 167 -22.17 7.92 -6.16
C VAL A 167 -23.18 6.81 -6.46
N ARG A 168 -23.82 6.24 -5.43
CA ARG A 168 -24.81 5.18 -5.61
C ARG A 168 -26.04 5.65 -6.37
N ASP A 169 -26.52 6.87 -6.12
CA ASP A 169 -27.64 7.47 -6.85
C ASP A 169 -27.29 7.68 -8.34
N MET A 170 -26.07 8.11 -8.64
CA MET A 170 -25.55 8.24 -10.01
C MET A 170 -25.41 6.89 -10.73
N ILE A 171 -25.08 5.82 -10.00
CA ILE A 171 -25.08 4.45 -10.54
C ILE A 171 -26.51 3.96 -10.76
N ALA A 172 -27.41 4.18 -9.79
CA ALA A 172 -28.79 3.71 -9.83
C ALA A 172 -29.61 4.35 -10.96
N SER A 173 -29.25 5.55 -11.42
CA SER A 173 -29.85 6.17 -12.60
C SER A 173 -29.45 5.51 -13.93
N ARG A 174 -28.49 4.56 -13.89
CA ARG A 174 -27.92 3.86 -15.04
C ARG A 174 -27.97 2.34 -14.80
N PRO A 175 -29.13 1.67 -15.04
CA PRO A 175 -29.33 0.26 -14.68
C PRO A 175 -28.41 -0.74 -15.41
N SER A 176 -27.70 -0.29 -16.44
CA SER A 176 -26.68 -1.08 -17.15
C SER A 176 -25.33 -1.13 -16.40
N ILE A 177 -25.19 -0.41 -15.29
CA ILE A 177 -24.01 -0.43 -14.42
C ILE A 177 -24.36 -1.26 -13.18
N VAL A 178 -23.63 -2.35 -12.96
CA VAL A 178 -23.88 -3.29 -11.86
C VAL A 178 -22.77 -3.16 -10.83
N ILE A 179 -23.14 -2.97 -9.56
CA ILE A 179 -22.20 -3.13 -8.43
C ILE A 179 -22.05 -4.63 -8.18
N LEU A 180 -20.88 -5.17 -8.50
CA LEU A 180 -20.55 -6.59 -8.32
C LEU A 180 -20.32 -6.94 -6.85
N GLY A 181 -19.74 -6.01 -6.11
CA GLY A 181 -19.41 -6.15 -4.71
C GLY A 181 -18.88 -4.84 -4.13
N GLU A 182 -18.74 -4.83 -2.81
CA GLU A 182 -18.24 -3.68 -2.07
C GLU A 182 -17.28 -4.11 -0.97
N GLN A 183 -16.40 -3.19 -0.58
CA GLN A 183 -15.52 -3.37 0.57
C GLN A 183 -15.54 -2.09 1.41
N THR A 184 -15.53 -2.25 2.73
CA THR A 184 -15.49 -1.14 3.68
C THR A 184 -14.18 -1.15 4.44
N GLY A 185 -13.45 -0.05 4.37
CA GLY A 185 -12.26 0.21 5.18
C GLY A 185 -12.59 1.10 6.36
N ASN A 186 -12.04 0.76 7.54
CA ASN A 186 -12.13 1.54 8.76
C ASN A 186 -10.73 1.66 9.34
N GLY A 187 -10.26 2.88 9.57
CA GLY A 187 -8.98 3.15 10.22
C GLY A 187 -8.91 2.49 11.60
N LEU A 188 -7.70 2.10 11.99
CA LEU A 188 -7.41 1.51 13.30
C LEU A 188 -6.20 2.25 13.86
N HIS A 189 -6.27 2.61 15.15
CA HIS A 189 -5.25 3.44 15.79
C HIS A 189 -4.83 2.84 17.13
N ASN A 190 -3.55 2.98 17.48
CA ASN A 190 -3.06 2.66 18.82
C ASN A 190 -3.39 3.80 19.81
N ARG A 191 -2.94 3.66 21.07
CA ARG A 191 -3.15 4.68 22.12
C ARG A 191 -2.37 5.97 21.91
N ASN A 192 -1.31 5.95 21.10
CA ASN A 192 -0.54 7.13 20.72
C ASN A 192 -1.19 7.89 19.55
N GLY A 193 -2.24 7.34 18.94
CA GLY A 193 -2.95 7.92 17.81
C GLY A 193 -2.32 7.59 16.45
N ASP A 194 -1.35 6.68 16.40
CA ASP A 194 -0.75 6.21 15.15
C ASP A 194 -1.67 5.19 14.47
N GLY A 195 -1.75 5.23 13.14
CA GLY A 195 -2.44 4.21 12.35
C GLY A 195 -1.75 2.85 12.46
N ILE A 196 -2.51 1.82 12.82
CA ILE A 196 -2.02 0.44 12.97
C ILE A 196 -2.81 -0.52 12.08
N GLU A 197 -2.23 -1.70 11.83
CA GLU A 197 -2.92 -2.84 11.23
C GLU A 197 -3.44 -3.82 12.31
N HIS A 198 -4.11 -4.91 11.91
CA HIS A 198 -4.82 -5.77 12.88
C HIS A 198 -3.92 -6.63 13.76
N PHE A 199 -2.65 -6.87 13.39
CA PHE A 199 -1.67 -7.45 14.28
C PHE A 199 -1.16 -6.45 15.34
N GLY A 200 -1.56 -5.18 15.26
CA GLY A 200 -1.29 -4.17 16.28
C GLY A 200 -0.06 -3.30 16.01
N TYR A 201 0.56 -3.41 14.83
CA TYR A 201 1.76 -2.65 14.47
C TYR A 201 1.43 -1.36 13.74
N VAL A 202 2.18 -0.29 14.04
CA VAL A 202 2.15 0.94 13.22
C VAL A 202 2.46 0.62 11.76
N ASP A 203 1.53 1.00 10.88
CA ASP A 203 1.64 0.83 9.44
C ASP A 203 1.61 2.20 8.72
N GLY A 204 2.00 2.21 7.45
CA GLY A 204 1.95 3.40 6.61
C GLY A 204 3.09 4.40 6.84
N ARG A 205 3.97 4.20 7.83
CA ARG A 205 5.03 5.15 8.21
C ARG A 205 6.06 5.44 7.10
N SER A 206 6.61 4.40 6.48
CA SER A 206 7.61 4.55 5.40
C SER A 206 6.91 4.58 4.05
N GLN A 207 7.05 5.69 3.33
CA GLN A 207 6.47 5.94 2.01
C GLN A 207 7.51 6.57 1.08
N PRO A 208 7.47 6.31 -0.23
CA PRO A 208 8.14 7.19 -1.19
C PRO A 208 7.47 8.57 -1.19
N ILE A 209 8.27 9.62 -1.12
CA ILE A 209 7.81 11.01 -1.11
C ILE A 209 8.15 11.65 -2.45
N PHE A 210 7.12 12.16 -3.12
CA PHE A 210 7.22 12.74 -4.47
C PHE A 210 7.22 14.27 -4.47
N LEU A 211 6.83 14.89 -3.35
CA LEU A 211 6.64 16.33 -3.22
C LEU A 211 7.72 16.94 -2.34
N ASP A 212 8.31 18.05 -2.78
CA ASP A 212 9.38 18.74 -2.04
C ASP A 212 8.88 19.21 -0.66
N GLU A 213 7.63 19.68 -0.57
CA GLU A 213 7.03 20.13 0.68
C GLU A 213 6.90 19.00 1.71
N ASP A 214 6.63 17.78 1.25
CA ASP A 214 6.53 16.61 2.13
C ASP A 214 7.92 16.14 2.58
N LEU A 215 8.94 16.23 1.72
CA LEU A 215 10.33 15.96 2.11
C LEU A 215 10.85 16.95 3.15
N VAL A 216 10.55 18.23 2.97
CA VAL A 216 10.86 19.26 3.96
C VAL A 216 10.14 18.98 5.28
N SER A 217 8.88 18.54 5.22
CA SER A 217 8.14 18.16 6.42
C SER A 217 8.77 16.96 7.13
N GLU A 218 9.08 15.87 6.41
CA GLU A 218 9.76 14.68 6.95
C GLU A 218 11.06 15.08 7.65
N LYS A 219 11.88 15.90 6.99
CA LYS A 219 13.17 16.35 7.53
C LYS A 219 13.05 17.22 8.79
N LEU A 220 12.02 18.06 8.87
CA LEU A 220 11.92 19.09 9.93
C LEU A 220 11.00 18.71 11.08
N ARG A 221 10.05 17.79 10.88
CA ARG A 221 9.01 17.46 11.86
C ARG A 221 9.06 16.03 12.36
N GLU A 222 9.74 15.14 11.63
CA GLU A 222 9.94 13.76 12.04
C GLU A 222 11.35 13.57 12.63
N ASP A 223 11.95 12.39 12.47
CA ASP A 223 13.29 12.07 12.95
C ASP A 223 14.43 12.42 11.98
N GLY A 224 14.11 12.86 10.76
CA GLY A 224 15.07 13.34 9.77
C GLY A 224 15.08 12.54 8.46
N THR A 225 16.06 12.83 7.60
CA THR A 225 16.31 12.15 6.30
C THR A 225 17.81 11.99 6.01
N THR A 226 18.64 11.92 7.05
CA THR A 226 20.10 11.89 6.94
C THR A 226 20.63 10.52 6.52
N ASN A 227 20.08 9.46 7.10
CA ASN A 227 20.45 8.08 6.80
C ASN A 227 19.59 7.52 5.66
N TRP A 228 18.31 7.88 5.61
CA TRP A 228 17.40 7.46 4.55
C TRP A 228 16.76 8.65 3.84
N ASP A 229 17.14 8.84 2.58
CA ASP A 229 16.41 9.73 1.68
C ASP A 229 15.09 9.06 1.26
N ALA A 230 13.97 9.71 1.53
CA ALA A 230 12.63 9.25 1.12
C ALA A 230 12.16 9.89 -0.19
N GLY A 231 12.99 10.68 -0.87
CA GLY A 231 12.66 11.34 -2.13
C GLY A 231 12.68 10.41 -3.34
N PHE A 232 11.66 10.52 -4.19
CA PHE A 232 11.54 9.75 -5.43
C PHE A 232 11.02 10.62 -6.58
N GLY A 233 11.54 10.38 -7.78
CA GLY A 233 11.04 11.00 -9.00
C GLY A 233 9.59 10.62 -9.30
N LEU A 234 8.82 11.54 -9.90
CA LEU A 234 7.41 11.31 -10.22
C LEU A 234 7.16 10.07 -11.09
N GLY A 235 8.11 9.73 -11.97
CA GLY A 235 8.06 8.54 -12.83
C GLY A 235 8.10 7.20 -12.07
N ARG A 236 8.21 7.22 -10.75
CA ARG A 236 8.03 6.03 -9.88
C ARG A 236 6.57 5.73 -9.55
N VAL A 237 5.66 6.66 -9.86
CA VAL A 237 4.23 6.50 -9.58
C VAL A 237 3.34 6.99 -10.73
N LEU A 238 3.79 7.98 -11.51
CA LEU A 238 3.04 8.52 -12.63
C LEU A 238 3.30 7.77 -13.93
N VAL A 239 2.25 7.64 -14.72
CA VAL A 239 2.23 7.02 -16.04
C VAL A 239 1.41 7.91 -16.96
N SER A 240 1.93 8.21 -18.15
CA SER A 240 1.21 8.99 -19.16
C SER A 240 -0.12 8.29 -19.50
N ASP A 241 -1.22 9.04 -19.44
CA ASP A 241 -2.55 8.51 -19.75
C ASP A 241 -2.77 8.55 -21.26
N ALA A 242 -2.49 7.41 -21.92
CA ALA A 242 -2.48 7.30 -23.37
C ALA A 242 -3.85 7.56 -24.04
N ALA A 243 -4.96 7.45 -23.30
CA ALA A 243 -6.29 7.74 -23.81
C ALA A 243 -6.75 9.18 -23.56
N ALA A 244 -5.98 9.95 -22.79
CA ALA A 244 -6.34 11.33 -22.45
C ALA A 244 -6.07 12.29 -23.63
N PRO A 245 -6.76 13.44 -23.69
CA PRO A 245 -6.58 14.43 -24.75
C PRO A 245 -5.13 14.93 -24.97
N ASP A 246 -4.35 15.06 -23.90
CA ASP A 246 -2.94 15.47 -23.92
C ASP A 246 -2.09 14.60 -22.96
N PRO A 247 -1.57 13.46 -23.43
CA PRO A 247 -0.77 12.55 -22.61
C PRO A 247 0.59 13.12 -22.15
N GLN A 248 1.00 14.32 -22.60
CA GLN A 248 2.23 14.97 -22.12
C GLN A 248 2.05 15.64 -20.76
N THR A 249 0.81 16.01 -20.42
CA THR A 249 0.46 16.66 -19.16
C THR A 249 -0.56 15.86 -18.35
N GLN A 250 -1.22 14.87 -18.96
CA GLN A 250 -2.30 14.11 -18.31
C GLN A 250 -1.80 12.72 -17.93
N PHE A 251 -1.70 12.49 -16.63
CA PHE A 251 -1.12 11.30 -16.04
C PHE A 251 -2.12 10.55 -15.17
N GLY A 252 -1.89 9.25 -15.07
CA GLY A 252 -2.54 8.35 -14.12
C GLY A 252 -1.51 7.51 -13.37
N SER A 253 -1.97 6.45 -12.73
CA SER A 253 -1.11 5.49 -12.04
C SER A 253 -1.72 4.10 -12.05
N TYR A 254 -0.89 3.06 -12.14
CA TYR A 254 -1.35 1.69 -11.93
C TYR A 254 -1.67 1.48 -10.45
N PHE A 255 -2.77 0.78 -10.20
CA PHE A 255 -3.32 0.57 -8.88
C PHE A 255 -3.54 -0.91 -8.63
N VAL A 256 -2.91 -1.41 -7.57
CA VAL A 256 -3.17 -2.75 -7.07
C VAL A 256 -4.17 -2.67 -5.93
N PHE A 257 -5.16 -3.56 -5.95
CA PHE A 257 -6.05 -3.80 -4.82
C PHE A 257 -6.02 -5.28 -4.45
N ARG A 258 -5.81 -5.59 -3.17
CA ARG A 258 -5.87 -6.95 -2.61
C ARG A 258 -6.56 -6.94 -1.27
N LYS A 259 -7.56 -7.78 -1.09
CA LYS A 259 -8.13 -8.06 0.23
C LYS A 259 -7.31 -9.14 0.91
N LEU A 260 -6.63 -8.78 2.00
CA LEU A 260 -5.76 -9.65 2.76
C LEU A 260 -6.36 -9.88 4.15
N GLU A 261 -6.96 -11.05 4.37
CA GLU A 261 -7.51 -11.43 5.68
C GLU A 261 -6.39 -11.75 6.66
N GLN A 262 -6.56 -11.32 7.92
CA GLN A 262 -5.59 -11.50 8.98
C GLN A 262 -6.15 -12.37 10.10
N ASP A 263 -5.56 -13.55 10.31
CA ASP A 263 -5.81 -14.37 11.50
C ASP A 263 -4.95 -13.86 12.66
N VAL A 264 -5.47 -12.84 13.35
CA VAL A 264 -4.75 -12.13 14.42
C VAL A 264 -4.41 -13.05 15.58
N ARG A 265 -5.34 -13.93 15.96
CA ARG A 265 -5.09 -14.89 17.05
C ARG A 265 -3.96 -15.84 16.69
N LYS A 266 -3.95 -16.37 15.47
CA LYS A 266 -2.87 -17.24 14.99
C LYS A 266 -1.54 -16.51 15.00
N PHE A 267 -1.48 -15.31 14.44
CA PHE A 267 -0.25 -14.51 14.42
C PHE A 267 0.30 -14.24 15.83
N LYS A 268 -0.53 -13.76 16.77
CA LYS A 268 -0.11 -13.52 18.16
C LYS A 268 0.26 -14.80 18.92
N THR A 269 -0.41 -15.92 18.64
CA THR A 269 -0.02 -17.23 19.20
C THR A 269 1.36 -17.67 18.68
N GLN A 270 1.63 -17.42 17.40
CA GLN A 270 2.91 -17.73 16.77
C GLN A 270 4.03 -16.81 17.28
N GLU A 271 3.78 -15.52 17.48
CA GLU A 271 4.74 -14.61 18.13
C GLU A 271 5.16 -15.14 19.51
N ALA A 272 4.20 -15.54 20.35
CA ALA A 272 4.48 -16.09 21.68
C ALA A 272 5.27 -17.41 21.63
N ALA A 273 4.93 -18.30 20.70
CA ALA A 273 5.67 -19.54 20.47
C ALA A 273 7.09 -19.27 19.94
N PHE A 274 7.24 -18.31 19.04
CA PHE A 274 8.51 -17.87 18.47
C PHE A 274 9.41 -17.28 19.56
N ALA A 275 8.87 -16.40 20.42
CA ALA A 275 9.56 -15.89 21.60
C ALA A 275 10.09 -17.01 22.49
N THR A 276 9.23 -18.01 22.79
CA THR A 276 9.61 -19.19 23.58
C THR A 276 10.74 -19.99 22.92
N SER A 277 10.67 -20.20 21.60
CA SER A 277 11.70 -20.93 20.84
C SER A 277 13.08 -20.25 20.87
N LEU A 278 13.11 -18.93 21.08
CA LEU A 278 14.32 -18.12 21.22
C LEU A 278 14.74 -17.91 22.68
N GLY A 279 13.93 -18.35 23.65
CA GLY A 279 14.18 -18.12 25.07
C GLY A 279 13.95 -16.66 25.50
N LEU A 280 13.16 -15.89 24.74
CA LEU A 280 12.74 -14.53 25.10
C LEU A 280 11.58 -14.60 26.10
N ALA A 281 11.62 -13.75 27.12
CA ALA A 281 10.63 -13.72 28.20
C ALA A 281 10.46 -12.32 28.80
N GLY A 282 9.34 -12.11 29.51
CA GLY A 282 8.98 -10.80 30.05
C GLY A 282 8.93 -9.75 28.94
N ASP A 283 9.47 -8.57 29.21
CA ASP A 283 9.50 -7.43 28.29
C ASP A 283 10.26 -7.72 26.98
N THR A 284 11.15 -8.74 26.96
CA THR A 284 11.87 -9.12 25.73
C THR A 284 11.06 -9.99 24.78
N ALA A 285 9.90 -10.51 25.21
CA ALA A 285 9.06 -11.36 24.38
C ALA A 285 8.48 -10.60 23.17
N GLU A 286 8.19 -9.31 23.32
CA GLU A 286 7.64 -8.45 22.25
C GLU A 286 8.64 -8.28 21.08
N ARG A 287 9.94 -8.44 21.35
CA ARG A 287 10.97 -8.45 20.31
C ARG A 287 10.76 -9.56 19.29
N ALA A 288 10.11 -10.66 19.66
CA ALA A 288 9.80 -11.76 18.74
C ALA A 288 8.91 -11.29 17.59
N GLY A 289 7.84 -10.54 17.89
CA GLY A 289 6.99 -9.94 16.85
C GLY A 289 7.73 -8.85 16.07
N ALA A 290 8.55 -8.04 16.76
CA ALA A 290 9.40 -7.06 16.09
C ALA A 290 10.44 -7.69 15.15
N MET A 291 10.87 -8.94 15.38
CA MET A 291 11.73 -9.69 14.46
C MET A 291 10.98 -10.13 13.20
N LEU A 292 9.69 -10.43 13.29
CA LEU A 292 8.85 -10.78 12.14
C LEU A 292 8.55 -9.55 11.28
N VAL A 293 8.24 -8.41 11.91
CA VAL A 293 7.84 -7.19 11.20
C VAL A 293 9.04 -6.30 10.84
N GLY A 294 10.05 -6.24 11.72
CA GLY A 294 11.20 -5.33 11.68
C GLY A 294 10.98 -4.01 12.43
N ARG A 295 9.81 -3.85 13.07
CA ARG A 295 9.43 -2.78 13.98
C ARG A 295 8.65 -3.35 15.16
N PHE A 296 8.76 -2.74 16.33
CA PHE A 296 7.85 -2.99 17.45
C PHE A 296 6.43 -2.49 17.13
N GLU A 297 5.45 -2.87 17.96
CA GLU A 297 4.04 -2.50 17.76
C GLU A 297 3.82 -0.98 17.76
N ASP A 298 4.60 -0.25 18.56
CA ASP A 298 4.64 1.22 18.61
C ASP A 298 5.34 1.85 17.39
N GLY A 299 5.89 1.04 16.49
CA GLY A 299 6.62 1.47 15.30
C GLY A 299 8.13 1.65 15.50
N THR A 300 8.71 1.41 16.69
CA THR A 300 10.16 1.53 16.90
C THR A 300 10.95 0.60 15.97
N PRO A 301 11.91 1.09 15.15
CA PRO A 301 12.70 0.24 14.26
C PRO A 301 13.62 -0.71 15.03
N LEU A 302 13.49 -2.02 14.78
CA LEU A 302 14.30 -3.03 15.46
C LEU A 302 15.80 -2.91 15.14
N THR A 303 16.17 -2.32 14.00
CA THR A 303 17.59 -2.10 13.66
C THR A 303 18.23 -0.97 14.48
N ILE A 304 17.44 -0.12 15.14
CA ILE A 304 17.91 1.02 15.94
C ILE A 304 17.85 0.69 17.42
N GLN A 305 16.75 0.08 17.89
CA GLN A 305 16.53 -0.21 19.31
C GLN A 305 16.12 -1.66 19.55
N SER A 306 16.44 -2.16 20.74
CA SER A 306 16.14 -3.53 21.17
C SER A 306 14.81 -3.68 21.92
N ALA A 307 14.11 -2.58 22.15
CA ALA A 307 12.83 -2.45 22.83
C ALA A 307 12.03 -1.31 22.17
N ASP A 308 10.74 -1.20 22.50
CA ASP A 308 9.86 -0.12 22.10
C ASP A 308 10.19 1.21 22.82
N GLY A 309 9.57 2.32 22.38
CA GLY A 309 9.68 3.65 22.99
C GLY A 309 10.04 4.80 22.03
N ALA A 310 10.49 4.51 20.80
CA ALA A 310 10.85 5.51 19.79
C ALA A 310 9.67 5.83 18.84
N HIS A 311 8.55 6.26 19.44
CA HIS A 311 7.27 6.50 18.77
C HIS A 311 6.78 7.97 18.85
N SER A 312 7.64 8.90 19.27
CA SER A 312 7.31 10.33 19.39
C SER A 312 8.39 11.23 18.76
N PRO A 313 8.46 11.32 17.41
CA PRO A 313 7.64 10.60 16.43
C PRO A 313 8.16 9.18 16.15
N VAL A 314 7.34 8.37 15.47
CA VAL A 314 7.77 7.05 14.97
C VAL A 314 8.89 7.24 13.95
N GLN A 315 10.02 6.57 14.15
CA GLN A 315 11.25 6.82 13.37
C GLN A 315 11.25 6.18 11.98
N ASN A 316 11.89 6.81 10.99
CA ASN A 316 12.14 6.26 9.67
C ASN A 316 13.53 6.56 9.09
N ASP A 317 14.35 7.38 9.76
CA ASP A 317 15.67 7.81 9.30
C ASP A 317 16.77 6.80 9.64
N PHE A 318 16.72 5.60 9.03
CA PHE A 318 17.70 4.54 9.22
C PHE A 318 18.00 3.74 7.95
N THR A 319 19.16 3.10 7.92
CA THR A 319 19.51 2.03 6.97
C THR A 319 19.89 0.76 7.75
N TYR A 320 20.29 -0.29 7.04
CA TYR A 320 20.82 -1.51 7.65
C TYR A 320 22.35 -1.60 7.59
N ASP A 321 23.05 -0.50 7.28
CA ASP A 321 24.52 -0.49 7.13
C ASP A 321 25.25 -0.80 8.44
N SER A 322 24.62 -0.47 9.58
CA SER A 322 25.11 -0.82 10.93
C SER A 322 24.56 -2.16 11.45
N ASP A 323 23.91 -2.94 10.59
CA ASP A 323 23.38 -4.28 10.84
C ASP A 323 23.62 -5.24 9.64
N PRO A 324 24.85 -5.33 9.11
CA PRO A 324 25.16 -6.15 7.93
C PRO A 324 25.02 -7.65 8.20
N GLU A 325 25.10 -8.06 9.47
CA GLU A 325 24.95 -9.46 9.90
C GLU A 325 23.51 -9.81 10.30
N GLY A 326 22.56 -8.86 10.26
CA GLY A 326 21.17 -9.11 10.67
C GLY A 326 21.02 -9.51 12.15
N GLY A 327 21.96 -9.08 12.98
CA GLY A 327 21.98 -9.35 14.42
C GLY A 327 21.00 -8.48 15.22
N LYS A 328 20.54 -7.37 14.64
CA LYS A 328 19.50 -6.51 15.21
C LYS A 328 18.14 -6.79 14.56
N CYS A 329 17.99 -6.48 13.27
CA CYS A 329 16.79 -6.68 12.49
C CYS A 329 17.00 -7.87 11.51
N PRO A 330 16.31 -9.00 11.70
CA PRO A 330 16.54 -10.17 10.86
C PRO A 330 16.31 -9.93 9.36
N PHE A 331 17.01 -10.67 8.51
CA PHE A 331 16.87 -10.55 7.05
C PHE A 331 15.47 -10.90 6.52
N PHE A 332 14.72 -11.77 7.22
CA PHE A 332 13.31 -12.09 6.90
C PHE A 332 12.30 -11.06 7.42
N ALA A 333 12.72 -10.08 8.22
CA ALA A 333 11.80 -9.10 8.78
C ALA A 333 11.06 -8.37 7.65
N HIS A 334 9.75 -8.24 7.79
CA HIS A 334 8.88 -7.72 6.73
C HIS A 334 9.40 -6.41 6.11
N ILE A 335 9.71 -5.41 6.94
CA ILE A 335 10.18 -4.12 6.40
C ILE A 335 11.56 -4.20 5.73
N ARG A 336 12.43 -5.15 6.13
CA ARG A 336 13.77 -5.35 5.54
C ARG A 336 13.68 -6.12 4.23
N LYS A 337 12.75 -7.06 4.13
CA LYS A 337 12.37 -7.73 2.88
C LYS A 337 11.76 -6.74 1.88
N MET A 338 10.83 -5.91 2.33
CA MET A 338 10.05 -5.02 1.44
C MET A 338 10.80 -3.74 1.05
N ASN A 339 11.85 -3.39 1.80
CA ASN A 339 12.77 -2.31 1.48
C ASN A 339 14.11 -2.59 2.18
N PRO A 340 15.08 -3.23 1.51
CA PRO A 340 16.39 -3.51 2.10
C PRO A 340 17.26 -2.28 2.27
N ARG A 341 16.81 -1.09 1.82
CA ARG A 341 17.49 0.19 1.98
C ARG A 341 18.95 0.19 1.50
N GLY A 342 19.20 -0.45 0.37
CA GLY A 342 20.53 -0.60 -0.23
C GLY A 342 21.30 -1.84 0.22
N SER A 343 20.73 -2.65 1.13
CA SER A 343 21.37 -3.88 1.65
C SER A 343 20.87 -5.17 0.99
N GLY A 344 20.16 -5.10 -0.13
CA GLY A 344 19.61 -6.27 -0.83
C GLY A 344 20.69 -7.14 -1.46
N GLY A 345 21.76 -6.54 -1.99
CA GLY A 345 22.97 -7.23 -2.44
C GLY A 345 22.90 -7.90 -3.83
N PHE A 346 21.82 -7.70 -4.59
CA PHE A 346 21.64 -8.27 -5.93
C PHE A 346 21.67 -7.23 -7.06
N GLU A 347 21.67 -5.95 -6.71
CA GLU A 347 21.68 -4.81 -7.64
C GLU A 347 22.27 -3.57 -6.95
N THR A 348 22.42 -2.45 -7.68
CA THR A 348 22.89 -1.20 -7.07
C THR A 348 21.79 -0.56 -6.21
N VAL A 349 22.16 0.27 -5.24
CA VAL A 349 21.20 0.95 -4.35
C VAL A 349 20.19 1.77 -5.15
N GLU A 350 20.63 2.42 -6.23
CA GLU A 350 19.78 3.24 -7.08
C GLU A 350 18.74 2.41 -7.84
N ARG A 351 19.06 1.16 -8.19
CA ARG A 351 18.14 0.22 -8.85
C ARG A 351 17.19 -0.41 -7.84
N GLU A 352 17.69 -0.86 -6.69
CA GLU A 352 16.90 -1.53 -5.65
C GLU A 352 15.72 -0.65 -5.20
N ARG A 353 15.99 0.65 -5.04
CA ARG A 353 14.98 1.62 -4.61
C ARG A 353 13.86 1.82 -5.61
N LEU A 354 14.04 1.51 -6.90
CA LEU A 354 13.01 1.69 -7.93
C LEU A 354 11.82 0.74 -7.76
N HIS A 355 11.97 -0.32 -6.96
CA HIS A 355 10.92 -1.30 -6.66
C HIS A 355 9.95 -0.84 -5.55
N ILE A 356 10.29 0.22 -4.82
CA ILE A 356 9.46 0.78 -3.76
C ILE A 356 8.20 1.43 -4.36
N MET A 357 7.07 1.31 -3.68
CA MET A 357 5.76 1.77 -4.14
C MET A 357 5.04 2.61 -3.09
N ALA A 358 4.08 3.42 -3.56
CA ALA A 358 3.24 4.25 -2.70
C ALA A 358 2.07 3.44 -2.14
N ARG A 359 2.12 3.07 -0.86
CA ARG A 359 1.06 2.26 -0.22
C ARG A 359 -0.06 3.16 0.30
N ARG A 360 -1.30 2.76 0.05
CA ARG A 360 -2.55 3.48 0.38
C ARG A 360 -3.59 2.54 1.02
N GLY A 361 -3.12 1.46 1.65
CA GLY A 361 -3.96 0.48 2.31
C GLY A 361 -4.86 1.07 3.38
N GLN A 362 -5.91 0.34 3.75
CA GLN A 362 -6.76 0.62 4.91
C GLN A 362 -7.22 -0.70 5.51
N THR A 363 -7.28 -0.79 6.84
CA THR A 363 -7.83 -1.96 7.53
C THR A 363 -9.32 -2.13 7.23
N TYR A 364 -9.82 -3.37 7.26
CA TYR A 364 -11.25 -3.68 7.18
C TYR A 364 -11.70 -4.53 8.36
N GLY A 365 -13.02 -4.61 8.54
CA GLY A 365 -13.65 -5.37 9.60
C GLY A 365 -13.77 -4.58 10.90
N VAL A 366 -14.50 -5.16 11.85
CA VAL A 366 -14.74 -4.58 13.17
C VAL A 366 -14.32 -5.61 14.22
N ARG A 367 -13.67 -5.13 15.27
CA ARG A 367 -13.26 -5.93 16.43
C ARG A 367 -13.63 -5.21 17.72
N THR A 368 -13.81 -5.97 18.79
CA THR A 368 -14.23 -5.44 20.09
C THR A 368 -13.12 -5.44 21.14
N ASP A 369 -11.96 -6.00 20.79
CA ASP A 369 -10.77 -6.01 21.64
C ASP A 369 -9.83 -4.84 21.29
N ASP A 370 -8.99 -4.46 22.25
CA ASP A 370 -7.84 -3.59 22.00
C ASP A 370 -6.73 -4.47 21.36
N PRO A 371 -6.24 -4.13 20.14
CA PRO A 371 -5.21 -4.90 19.45
C PRO A 371 -3.95 -5.13 20.29
N ASN A 372 -3.62 -4.21 21.20
CA ASN A 372 -2.39 -4.19 22.00
C ASN A 372 -2.64 -4.51 23.49
N ASP A 373 -3.72 -5.25 23.83
CA ASP A 373 -4.06 -5.59 25.23
C ASP A 373 -3.34 -6.82 25.81
N GLY A 374 -2.46 -7.46 25.03
CA GLY A 374 -1.71 -8.66 25.40
C GLY A 374 -2.55 -9.94 25.56
N LYS A 375 -3.84 -9.93 25.25
CA LYS A 375 -4.71 -11.10 25.38
C LYS A 375 -4.81 -11.84 24.06
N LEU A 376 -4.52 -13.14 24.05
CA LEU A 376 -4.59 -13.96 22.82
C LEU A 376 -6.01 -14.43 22.50
N ASN A 377 -6.76 -14.86 23.51
CA ASN A 377 -8.04 -15.56 23.32
C ASN A 377 -9.19 -14.66 22.80
N ASN A 378 -9.06 -13.34 22.92
CA ASN A 378 -10.05 -12.39 22.41
C ASN A 378 -9.74 -11.89 20.99
N LYS A 379 -8.57 -12.25 20.43
CA LYS A 379 -8.17 -11.82 19.08
C LYS A 379 -9.04 -12.50 18.02
N PRO A 380 -9.43 -11.79 16.94
CA PRO A 380 -10.20 -12.36 15.84
C PRO A 380 -9.38 -13.39 15.06
N THR A 381 -10.07 -14.30 14.38
CA THR A 381 -9.46 -15.35 13.53
C THR A 381 -9.82 -15.21 12.05
N HIS A 382 -10.79 -14.34 11.72
CA HIS A 382 -11.32 -14.07 10.40
C HIS A 382 -12.14 -12.77 10.46
N GLY A 383 -12.59 -12.27 9.30
CA GLY A 383 -13.50 -11.12 9.17
C GLY A 383 -12.82 -9.76 9.39
N VAL A 384 -11.51 -9.74 9.60
CA VAL A 384 -10.67 -8.54 9.70
C VAL A 384 -9.43 -8.70 8.83
N GLY A 385 -8.84 -7.58 8.43
CA GLY A 385 -7.60 -7.61 7.69
C GLY A 385 -7.27 -6.28 7.03
N LEU A 386 -6.51 -6.33 5.94
CA LEU A 386 -6.03 -5.18 5.21
C LEU A 386 -6.61 -5.17 3.79
N LEU A 387 -7.25 -4.06 3.42
CA LEU A 387 -7.48 -3.71 2.02
C LEU A 387 -6.18 -3.12 1.51
N PHE A 388 -5.25 -3.98 1.09
CA PHE A 388 -3.97 -3.56 0.56
C PHE A 388 -4.18 -2.83 -0.76
N MET A 389 -3.61 -1.64 -0.84
CA MET A 389 -3.72 -0.75 -1.98
C MET A 389 -2.38 -0.09 -2.22
N ALA A 390 -1.93 -0.02 -3.47
CA ALA A 390 -0.71 0.72 -3.81
C ALA A 390 -0.73 1.29 -5.22
N PHE A 391 -0.02 2.41 -5.39
CA PHE A 391 0.21 3.07 -6.66
C PHE A 391 1.62 2.79 -7.19
N ASN A 392 1.67 2.52 -8.49
CA ASN A 392 2.83 2.00 -9.21
C ASN A 392 2.90 2.67 -10.58
N SER A 393 4.11 2.91 -11.11
CA SER A 393 4.31 3.19 -12.54
C SER A 393 4.65 1.94 -13.36
N SER A 394 5.01 0.84 -12.70
CA SER A 394 5.18 -0.50 -13.29
C SER A 394 4.81 -1.55 -12.25
N LEU A 395 3.75 -2.33 -12.47
CA LEU A 395 3.37 -3.39 -11.54
C LEU A 395 4.40 -4.53 -11.55
N VAL A 396 4.96 -4.81 -12.73
CA VAL A 396 5.99 -5.84 -12.91
C VAL A 396 7.26 -5.52 -12.14
N ASP A 397 7.66 -4.24 -12.10
CA ASP A 397 8.88 -3.80 -11.43
C ASP A 397 8.64 -3.34 -9.98
N GLN A 398 7.40 -3.24 -9.51
CA GLN A 398 7.12 -2.78 -8.15
C GLN A 398 6.33 -3.84 -7.39
N PHE A 399 4.99 -3.79 -7.40
CA PHE A 399 4.17 -4.72 -6.62
C PHE A 399 4.51 -6.21 -6.86
N GLU A 400 4.48 -6.68 -8.10
CA GLU A 400 4.74 -8.09 -8.40
C GLU A 400 6.20 -8.46 -8.12
N PHE A 401 7.13 -7.54 -8.42
CA PHE A 401 8.55 -7.73 -8.14
C PHE A 401 8.81 -7.95 -6.66
N VAL A 402 8.32 -7.05 -5.81
CA VAL A 402 8.54 -7.10 -4.36
C VAL A 402 7.89 -8.34 -3.76
N GLN A 403 6.67 -8.71 -4.16
CA GLN A 403 6.05 -9.94 -3.68
C GLN A 403 6.84 -11.18 -4.10
N LYS A 404 7.17 -11.32 -5.40
CA LYS A 404 7.80 -12.52 -5.93
C LYS A 404 9.29 -12.64 -5.58
N ASN A 405 10.06 -11.61 -5.92
CA ASN A 405 11.51 -11.65 -5.89
C ASN A 405 12.07 -11.35 -4.50
N TRP A 406 11.29 -10.68 -3.62
CA TRP A 406 11.70 -10.37 -2.26
C TRP A 406 10.90 -11.18 -1.22
N ALA A 407 9.59 -10.98 -1.11
CA ALA A 407 8.78 -11.61 -0.05
C ALA A 407 8.81 -13.14 -0.13
N ASN A 408 8.55 -13.69 -1.32
CA ASN A 408 8.43 -15.13 -1.57
C ASN A 408 9.80 -15.81 -1.78
N ASN A 409 10.89 -15.06 -1.86
CA ASN A 409 12.20 -15.59 -2.19
C ASN A 409 13.06 -15.87 -0.95
N ALA A 410 13.29 -17.13 -0.64
CA ALA A 410 14.11 -17.55 0.51
C ALA A 410 15.57 -17.08 0.45
N GLY A 411 16.09 -16.77 -0.75
CA GLY A 411 17.47 -16.34 -0.97
C GLY A 411 17.67 -14.82 -0.96
N PHE A 412 16.64 -14.03 -0.64
CA PHE A 412 16.69 -12.58 -0.59
C PHE A 412 16.42 -12.04 0.81
N PRO A 413 17.08 -10.96 1.28
CA PRO A 413 18.26 -10.32 0.69
C PRO A 413 19.50 -11.23 0.76
N SER A 414 20.61 -10.79 0.16
CA SER A 414 21.89 -11.50 0.28
C SER A 414 22.33 -11.52 1.74
N THR A 415 22.73 -12.68 2.23
CA THR A 415 23.19 -12.87 3.61
C THR A 415 24.66 -13.27 3.65
N PRO A 416 25.34 -13.13 4.81
CA PRO A 416 26.65 -13.71 5.05
C PRO A 416 26.68 -15.22 4.71
N SER A 417 27.87 -15.71 4.34
CA SER A 417 28.07 -17.11 3.91
C SER A 417 27.56 -18.11 4.95
N GLY A 418 26.83 -19.12 4.49
CA GLY A 418 26.28 -20.19 5.35
C GLY A 418 24.97 -19.85 6.06
N ARG A 419 24.40 -18.66 5.80
CA ARG A 419 23.11 -18.23 6.37
C ARG A 419 22.04 -18.18 5.28
N ALA A 420 20.78 -18.16 5.70
CA ALA A 420 19.65 -18.01 4.80
C ALA A 420 18.70 -16.94 5.32
N ALA A 421 18.20 -16.07 4.43
CA ALA A 421 17.22 -15.07 4.80
C ALA A 421 15.87 -15.71 5.11
N GLY A 422 15.42 -16.69 4.33
CA GLY A 422 14.08 -17.25 4.43
C GLY A 422 13.03 -16.40 3.72
N LEU A 423 11.76 -16.79 3.81
CA LEU A 423 10.65 -15.99 3.27
C LEU A 423 10.35 -14.80 4.19
N ASP A 424 9.65 -13.80 3.67
CA ASP A 424 8.93 -12.85 4.52
C ASP A 424 7.89 -13.61 5.37
N LEU A 425 7.95 -13.44 6.69
CA LEU A 425 7.12 -14.23 7.60
C LEU A 425 5.73 -13.64 7.84
N VAL A 426 5.46 -12.43 7.36
CA VAL A 426 4.13 -11.80 7.39
C VAL A 426 3.35 -12.14 6.11
N ILE A 427 3.91 -11.84 4.93
CA ILE A 427 3.21 -11.95 3.64
C ILE A 427 3.87 -12.89 2.63
N GLY A 428 5.00 -13.51 2.96
CA GLY A 428 5.67 -14.45 2.05
C GLY A 428 4.83 -15.72 1.85
N HIS A 429 4.63 -16.08 0.58
CA HIS A 429 3.89 -17.26 0.13
C HIS A 429 4.83 -18.36 -0.34
N GLY A 430 4.44 -19.61 -0.09
CA GLY A 430 5.20 -20.81 -0.45
C GLY A 430 5.70 -21.60 0.76
N LYS A 431 6.52 -22.62 0.51
CA LYS A 431 7.11 -23.44 1.57
C LYS A 431 8.11 -22.60 2.37
N ARG A 432 7.81 -22.31 3.62
CA ARG A 432 8.69 -21.57 4.54
C ARG A 432 9.78 -22.51 5.07
N PRO A 433 11.07 -22.27 4.76
CA PRO A 433 12.17 -22.99 5.39
C PRO A 433 12.37 -22.47 6.83
N ASP A 434 13.09 -23.23 7.64
CA ASP A 434 13.55 -22.77 8.96
C ASP A 434 14.37 -21.47 8.81
N VAL A 435 14.29 -20.62 9.84
CA VAL A 435 14.95 -19.32 9.85
C VAL A 435 16.02 -19.27 10.94
N GLU A 436 17.08 -18.54 10.66
CA GLU A 436 18.15 -18.31 11.62
C GLU A 436 17.92 -17.00 12.35
N CYS A 437 17.89 -17.03 13.69
CA CYS A 437 17.54 -15.88 14.51
C CYS A 437 18.65 -15.52 15.50
N PRO A 438 18.94 -14.23 15.71
CA PRO A 438 19.87 -13.80 16.74
C PRO A 438 19.27 -14.04 18.14
N LEU A 439 20.03 -14.66 19.04
CA LEU A 439 19.61 -14.91 20.42
C LEU A 439 19.74 -13.66 21.30
N GLY A 440 20.64 -12.73 20.93
CA GLY A 440 20.80 -11.42 21.55
C GLY A 440 20.73 -10.33 20.50
N TRP A 441 20.15 -9.18 20.84
CA TRP A 441 20.11 -8.04 19.92
C TRP A 441 21.51 -7.47 19.71
N GLY A 442 21.91 -7.33 18.45
CA GLY A 442 23.27 -6.94 18.07
C GLY A 442 24.29 -8.09 18.14
N ALA A 443 23.83 -9.34 18.21
CA ALA A 443 24.69 -10.51 18.11
C ALA A 443 25.52 -10.49 16.82
N ASP A 444 26.82 -10.76 16.94
CA ASP A 444 27.69 -10.92 15.78
C ASP A 444 27.55 -12.32 15.18
N SER A 445 27.97 -12.47 13.92
CA SER A 445 27.94 -13.76 13.21
C SER A 445 29.16 -14.64 13.51
N SER A 446 30.11 -14.18 14.34
CA SER A 446 31.40 -14.85 14.55
C SER A 446 31.33 -16.07 15.48
N GLY A 447 30.20 -16.30 16.17
CA GLY A 447 29.98 -17.45 17.04
C GLY A 447 28.65 -18.16 16.80
N ALA A 448 28.71 -19.48 16.55
CA ALA A 448 27.53 -20.36 16.43
C ALA A 448 26.63 -20.38 17.69
N THR A 449 27.12 -19.86 18.81
CA THR A 449 26.39 -19.72 20.08
C THR A 449 25.47 -18.48 20.13
N HIS A 450 25.55 -17.59 19.15
CA HIS A 450 24.80 -16.32 19.15
C HIS A 450 23.53 -16.36 18.28
N HIS A 451 23.34 -17.44 17.53
CA HIS A 451 22.21 -17.63 16.64
C HIS A 451 21.58 -19.02 16.84
N ARG A 452 20.29 -19.13 16.51
CA ARG A 452 19.54 -20.37 16.57
C ARG A 452 18.67 -20.51 15.33
N THR A 453 18.71 -21.68 14.72
CA THR A 453 17.74 -22.08 13.71
C THR A 453 16.46 -22.53 14.40
N VAL A 454 15.33 -21.95 14.00
CA VAL A 454 14.00 -22.27 14.51
C VAL A 454 13.03 -22.41 13.34
N ASP A 455 11.94 -23.15 13.56
CA ASP A 455 10.88 -23.29 12.57
C ASP A 455 10.31 -21.90 12.21
N ALA A 456 10.13 -21.65 10.91
CA ALA A 456 9.46 -20.44 10.46
C ALA A 456 7.99 -20.40 10.92
N VAL A 457 7.52 -19.22 11.32
CA VAL A 457 6.12 -19.05 11.71
C VAL A 457 5.19 -19.35 10.52
N PRO A 458 4.09 -20.09 10.72
CA PRO A 458 3.14 -20.36 9.64
C PRO A 458 2.41 -19.10 9.16
N GLN A 459 1.97 -19.07 7.90
CA GLN A 459 1.24 -17.95 7.30
C GLN A 459 -0.05 -17.60 8.06
N ALA A 460 -0.25 -16.32 8.38
CA ALA A 460 -1.44 -15.80 9.07
C ALA A 460 -2.19 -14.72 8.25
N VAL A 461 -1.73 -14.46 7.02
CA VAL A 461 -2.38 -13.56 6.06
C VAL A 461 -2.89 -14.38 4.89
N THR A 462 -4.16 -14.22 4.52
CA THR A 462 -4.79 -14.97 3.42
C THR A 462 -5.26 -14.00 2.35
N MET A 463 -4.88 -14.24 1.09
CA MET A 463 -5.42 -13.50 -0.05
C MET A 463 -6.86 -13.92 -0.33
N MET A 464 -7.78 -12.97 -0.26
CA MET A 464 -9.23 -13.18 -0.43
C MET A 464 -9.76 -12.69 -1.78
N GLY A 465 -8.89 -12.08 -2.59
CA GLY A 465 -9.24 -11.57 -3.92
C GLY A 465 -8.79 -10.13 -4.15
N GLY A 466 -8.75 -9.75 -5.41
CA GLY A 466 -8.24 -8.45 -5.82
C GLY A 466 -8.21 -8.29 -7.34
N GLU A 467 -7.75 -7.12 -7.78
CA GLU A 467 -7.59 -6.83 -9.21
C GLU A 467 -6.56 -5.70 -9.42
N TYR A 468 -6.06 -5.60 -10.64
CA TYR A 468 -5.26 -4.47 -11.11
C TYR A 468 -6.08 -3.46 -11.90
N PHE A 469 -5.86 -2.19 -11.62
CA PHE A 469 -6.53 -1.07 -12.27
C PHE A 469 -5.49 -0.05 -12.76
N PHE A 470 -5.95 0.85 -13.60
CA PHE A 470 -5.31 2.13 -13.86
C PHE A 470 -6.24 3.24 -13.37
N MET A 471 -5.74 4.16 -12.55
CA MET A 471 -6.47 5.39 -12.21
C MET A 471 -6.16 6.44 -13.26
N PRO A 472 -7.06 6.71 -14.22
CA PRO A 472 -6.78 7.66 -15.30
C PRO A 472 -6.76 9.10 -14.83
N SER A 473 -6.30 9.98 -15.71
CA SER A 473 -6.42 11.42 -15.53
C SER A 473 -7.89 11.87 -15.47
N LEU A 474 -8.15 12.97 -14.78
CA LEU A 474 -9.47 13.62 -14.77
C LEU A 474 -9.85 14.08 -16.18
N ALA A 475 -8.88 14.54 -16.99
CA ALA A 475 -9.14 14.97 -18.36
C ALA A 475 -9.64 13.82 -19.24
N PHE A 476 -9.10 12.60 -19.09
CA PHE A 476 -9.65 11.42 -19.76
C PHE A 476 -11.11 11.18 -19.34
N LEU A 477 -11.39 11.17 -18.04
CA LEU A 477 -12.75 10.90 -17.54
C LEU A 477 -13.75 11.95 -18.04
N GLN A 478 -13.38 13.23 -18.02
CA GLN A 478 -14.21 14.33 -18.52
C GLN A 478 -14.50 14.19 -20.01
N ALA A 479 -13.52 13.75 -20.80
CA ALA A 479 -13.63 13.60 -22.25
C ALA A 479 -14.43 12.37 -22.73
N LEU A 480 -14.93 11.53 -21.83
CA LEU A 480 -15.73 10.34 -22.18
C LEU A 480 -17.15 10.67 -22.70
N ALA A 481 -17.68 11.86 -22.41
CA ALA A 481 -19.05 12.26 -22.74
C ALA A 481 -19.19 13.13 -24.00
#